data_AF-A0A658BQA4-F1
#
_entry.id   AF-A0A658BQA4-F1
#
_cell.length_a   1.000
_cell.length_b   1.000
_cell.length_c   1.000
_cell.angle_alpha   90.00
_cell.angle_beta   90.00
_cell.angle_gamma   90.00
#
_symmetry.space_group_name_H-M   'P 1'
#
loop_
_entity.id
_entity.type
_entity.pdbx_description
1 polymer ?
#
loop_
_entity_poly.entity_id
_entity_poly.type
_entity_poly.pdbx_seq_one_letter_code
_entity_poly.pdbx_strand_id
1 'polypeptide(L)'
;MEKLTLLLSPGQMDTQCQVLITQTRHSGQTLAALTALHSFITATARPDEQTGSAYHEIKRILEQHIASARNSVMDDNLARLLGALEEQSLSEIQGVHAALSRNGFHQTVLAAIQRLPDARLRAAAAWADAWQRDARTRAEAASPYPDALNLRGAGVSPARFAAMSELNIYLQEAVA
;
A
#
# COMPACT_ATOMS: atom_id res chain seq x y z
N MET A 1 0.36 -22.28 -38.03
CA MET A 1 0.45 -21.30 -36.92
C MET A 1 1.74 -20.54 -37.09
N GLU A 2 1.65 -19.25 -37.42
CA GLU A 2 2.81 -18.35 -37.37
C GLU A 2 3.25 -18.18 -35.93
N LYS A 3 4.55 -18.23 -35.68
CA LYS A 3 5.15 -18.00 -34.37
C LYS A 3 5.80 -16.62 -34.38
N LEU A 4 5.41 -15.77 -33.44
CA LEU A 4 6.15 -14.55 -33.14
C LEU A 4 7.25 -14.92 -32.12
N THR A 5 8.50 -14.58 -32.42
CA THR A 5 9.63 -14.75 -31.49
C THR A 5 10.11 -13.39 -31.04
N LEU A 6 10.04 -13.15 -29.72
CA LEU A 6 10.57 -11.94 -29.10
C LEU A 6 11.98 -12.24 -28.58
N LEU A 7 12.96 -11.51 -29.10
CA LEU A 7 14.34 -11.58 -28.60
C LEU A 7 14.51 -10.50 -27.54
N LEU A 8 14.88 -10.92 -26.34
CA LEU A 8 15.02 -10.06 -25.18
C LEU A 8 16.41 -10.23 -24.57
N SER A 9 17.21 -9.18 -24.66
CA SER A 9 18.51 -9.08 -23.98
C SER A 9 18.37 -8.38 -22.63
N PRO A 10 19.34 -8.53 -21.71
CA PRO A 10 19.38 -7.79 -20.45
C PRO A 10 19.27 -6.26 -20.64
N GLY A 11 19.98 -5.69 -21.62
CA GLY A 11 19.92 -4.24 -21.90
C GLY A 11 18.55 -3.78 -22.40
N GLN A 12 17.87 -4.59 -23.22
CA GLN A 12 16.49 -4.30 -23.64
C GLN A 12 15.51 -4.43 -22.48
N MET A 13 15.71 -5.37 -21.55
CA MET A 13 14.89 -5.47 -20.35
C MET A 13 15.01 -4.22 -19.47
N ASP A 14 16.23 -3.77 -19.20
CA ASP A 14 16.43 -2.56 -18.40
C ASP A 14 15.75 -1.34 -19.04
N THR A 15 15.93 -1.18 -20.36
CA THR A 15 15.25 -0.12 -21.13
C THR A 15 13.72 -0.24 -21.01
N GLN A 16 13.17 -1.43 -21.13
CA GLN A 16 11.72 -1.66 -21.00
C GLN A 16 11.21 -1.33 -19.60
N CYS A 17 11.96 -1.67 -18.55
CA CYS A 17 11.63 -1.31 -17.17
C CYS A 17 11.59 0.22 -17.00
N GLN A 18 12.60 0.92 -17.52
CA GLN A 18 12.64 2.39 -17.47
C GLN A 18 11.47 3.02 -18.23
N VAL A 19 11.12 2.49 -19.41
CA VAL A 19 9.94 2.94 -20.17
C VAL A 19 8.66 2.78 -19.34
N LEU A 20 8.45 1.62 -18.70
CA LEU A 20 7.29 1.40 -17.83
C LEU A 20 7.25 2.38 -16.66
N ILE A 21 8.40 2.68 -16.05
CA ILE A 21 8.51 3.68 -14.97
C ILE A 21 8.08 5.06 -15.47
N THR A 22 8.56 5.49 -16.64
CA THR A 22 8.24 6.83 -17.19
C THR A 22 6.79 6.97 -17.69
N GLN A 23 6.15 5.89 -18.12
CA GLN A 23 4.81 5.93 -18.71
C GLN A 23 3.67 5.77 -17.70
N THR A 24 3.97 5.29 -16.49
CA THR A 24 2.97 5.05 -15.45
C THR A 24 2.73 6.32 -14.62
N ARG A 25 1.49 6.54 -14.18
CA ARG A 25 1.11 7.81 -13.52
C ARG A 25 1.46 7.87 -12.03
N HIS A 26 1.56 6.72 -11.39
CA HIS A 26 1.89 6.61 -9.97
C HIS A 26 2.59 5.28 -9.67
N SER A 27 3.34 5.24 -8.57
CA SER A 27 4.17 4.10 -8.15
C SER A 27 3.43 2.76 -8.10
N GLY A 28 2.16 2.76 -7.66
CA GLY A 28 1.32 1.55 -7.66
C GLY A 28 1.09 0.95 -9.05
N GLN A 29 0.90 1.78 -10.08
CA GLN A 29 0.79 1.32 -11.47
C GLN A 29 2.13 0.81 -11.98
N THR A 30 3.23 1.50 -11.65
CA THR A 30 4.58 1.07 -11.98
C THR A 30 4.86 -0.34 -11.44
N LEU A 31 4.57 -0.57 -10.17
CA LEU A 31 4.76 -1.87 -9.52
C LEU A 31 3.90 -2.97 -10.16
N ALA A 32 2.63 -2.67 -10.45
CA ALA A 32 1.74 -3.62 -11.11
C ALA A 32 2.25 -4.00 -12.51
N ALA A 33 2.69 -3.01 -13.31
CA ALA A 33 3.20 -3.23 -14.65
C ALA A 33 4.51 -4.07 -14.65
N LEU A 34 5.46 -3.73 -13.76
CA LEU A 34 6.71 -4.48 -13.62
C LEU A 34 6.46 -5.92 -13.13
N THR A 35 5.52 -6.10 -12.19
CA THR A 35 5.14 -7.43 -11.71
C THR A 35 4.50 -8.26 -12.82
N ALA A 36 3.61 -7.65 -13.62
CA ALA A 36 3.00 -8.32 -14.77
C ALA A 36 4.05 -8.72 -15.82
N LEU A 37 5.02 -7.86 -16.11
CA LEU A 37 6.14 -8.17 -17.00
C LEU A 37 6.99 -9.35 -16.48
N HIS A 38 7.30 -9.35 -15.17
CA HIS A 38 8.04 -10.45 -14.55
C HIS A 38 7.27 -11.78 -14.60
N SER A 39 5.96 -11.76 -14.31
CA SER A 39 5.09 -12.94 -14.44
C SER A 39 5.00 -13.42 -15.87
N PHE A 40 4.87 -12.52 -16.84
CA PHE A 40 4.83 -12.86 -18.26
C PHE A 40 6.10 -13.61 -18.68
N ILE A 41 7.27 -13.06 -18.41
CA ILE A 41 8.56 -13.67 -18.80
C ILE A 41 8.75 -15.03 -18.14
N THR A 42 8.44 -15.13 -16.84
CA THR A 42 8.53 -16.40 -16.11
C THR A 42 7.59 -17.46 -16.70
N ALA A 43 6.40 -17.06 -17.15
CA ALA A 43 5.42 -17.97 -17.74
C ALA A 43 5.74 -18.36 -19.19
N THR A 44 6.44 -17.51 -19.95
CA THR A 44 6.69 -17.73 -21.39
C THR A 44 8.09 -18.24 -21.72
N ALA A 45 9.06 -18.11 -20.82
CA ALA A 45 10.42 -18.59 -21.03
C ALA A 45 10.46 -20.13 -21.07
N ARG A 46 11.15 -20.69 -22.06
CA ARG A 46 11.29 -22.15 -22.18
C ARG A 46 12.23 -22.70 -21.09
N PRO A 47 12.07 -23.97 -20.67
CA PRO A 47 12.90 -24.55 -19.61
C PRO A 47 14.42 -24.48 -19.88
N ASP A 48 14.83 -24.63 -21.15
CA ASP A 48 16.22 -24.50 -21.59
C ASP A 48 16.73 -23.06 -21.44
N GLU A 49 15.92 -22.07 -21.80
CA GLU A 49 16.24 -20.63 -21.66
C GLU A 49 16.36 -20.21 -20.19
N GLN A 50 15.57 -20.80 -19.29
CA GLN A 50 15.57 -20.48 -17.86
C GLN A 50 16.88 -20.82 -17.14
N THR A 51 17.69 -21.72 -17.71
CA THR A 51 19.03 -22.05 -17.20
C THR A 51 20.13 -21.15 -17.74
N GLY A 52 19.80 -20.30 -18.72
CA GLY A 52 20.75 -19.40 -19.37
C GLY A 52 21.11 -18.19 -18.50
N SER A 53 22.35 -17.72 -18.63
CA SER A 53 22.84 -16.52 -17.93
C SER A 53 22.02 -15.26 -18.26
N ALA A 54 21.57 -15.12 -19.51
CA ALA A 54 20.74 -13.99 -19.93
C ALA A 54 19.40 -13.93 -19.20
N TYR A 55 18.76 -15.08 -18.96
CA TYR A 55 17.50 -15.15 -18.23
C TYR A 55 17.68 -14.75 -16.77
N HIS A 56 18.72 -15.29 -16.10
CA HIS A 56 19.03 -14.92 -14.72
C HIS A 56 19.33 -13.43 -14.57
N GLU A 57 20.05 -12.84 -15.53
CA GLU A 57 20.34 -11.41 -15.52
C GLU A 57 19.09 -10.55 -15.74
N ILE A 58 18.22 -10.93 -16.68
CA ILE A 58 16.91 -10.29 -16.90
C ILE A 58 16.06 -10.34 -15.63
N LYS A 59 16.00 -11.50 -14.98
CA LYS A 59 15.27 -11.68 -13.72
C LYS A 59 15.82 -10.78 -12.63
N ARG A 60 17.15 -10.72 -12.47
CA ARG A 60 17.83 -9.85 -11.51
C ARG A 60 17.48 -8.37 -11.74
N ILE A 61 17.52 -7.91 -13.00
CA ILE A 61 17.14 -6.53 -13.37
C ILE A 61 15.69 -6.24 -12.97
N LEU A 62 14.76 -7.16 -13.29
CA LEU A 62 13.34 -7.00 -12.93
C LEU A 62 13.12 -6.96 -11.43
N GLU A 63 13.76 -7.86 -10.68
CA GLU A 63 13.65 -7.89 -9.22
C GLU A 63 14.16 -6.59 -8.58
N GLN A 64 15.22 -5.99 -9.14
CA GLN A 64 15.74 -4.68 -8.71
C GLN A 64 14.73 -3.55 -8.96
N HIS A 65 14.16 -3.47 -10.17
CA HIS A 65 13.15 -2.46 -10.50
C HIS A 65 11.86 -2.65 -9.68
N ILE A 66 11.42 -3.89 -9.46
CA ILE A 66 10.27 -4.21 -8.60
C ILE A 66 10.53 -3.79 -7.16
N ALA A 67 11.71 -4.07 -6.61
CA ALA A 67 12.08 -3.66 -5.26
C ALA A 67 12.09 -2.13 -5.13
N SER A 68 12.66 -1.43 -6.11
CA SER A 68 12.64 0.04 -6.15
C SER A 68 11.20 0.59 -6.21
N ALA A 69 10.36 0.05 -7.09
CA ALA A 69 8.95 0.46 -7.20
C ALA A 69 8.15 0.20 -5.91
N ARG A 70 8.42 -0.91 -5.20
CA ARG A 70 7.81 -1.17 -3.88
C ARG A 70 8.18 -0.10 -2.87
N ASN A 71 9.44 0.31 -2.81
CA ASN A 71 9.87 1.38 -1.92
C ASN A 71 9.16 2.70 -2.26
N SER A 72 9.05 3.04 -3.54
CA SER A 72 8.29 4.23 -3.95
C SER A 72 6.81 4.16 -3.56
N VAL A 73 6.16 2.99 -3.66
CA VAL A 73 4.78 2.82 -3.18
C VAL A 73 4.67 3.08 -1.67
N MET A 74 5.63 2.60 -0.90
CA MET A 74 5.65 2.82 0.56
C MET A 74 5.88 4.30 0.89
N ASP A 75 6.82 4.96 0.21
CA ASP A 75 7.12 6.38 0.41
C ASP A 75 5.94 7.28 0.03
N ASP A 76 5.27 7.00 -1.10
CA ASP A 76 4.08 7.73 -1.54
C ASP A 76 2.93 7.59 -0.52
N ASN A 77 2.67 6.38 -0.04
CA ASN A 77 1.62 6.16 0.95
C ASN A 77 1.96 6.75 2.31
N LEU A 78 3.24 6.81 2.68
CA LEU A 78 3.70 7.49 3.87
C LEU A 78 3.51 9.01 3.78
N ALA A 79 3.87 9.63 2.65
CA ALA A 79 3.62 11.04 2.42
C ALA A 79 2.12 11.36 2.49
N ARG A 80 1.28 10.52 1.85
CA ARG A 80 -0.18 10.63 1.93
C ARG A 80 -0.71 10.47 3.35
N LEU A 81 -0.20 9.50 4.11
CA LEU A 81 -0.61 9.28 5.49
C LEU A 81 -0.25 10.48 6.38
N LEU A 82 0.95 11.04 6.22
CA LEU A 82 1.37 12.23 6.97
C LEU A 82 0.44 13.42 6.70
N GLY A 83 0.13 13.69 5.43
CA GLY A 83 -0.85 14.72 5.05
C GLY A 83 -2.24 14.42 5.61
N ALA A 84 -2.68 13.17 5.54
CA ALA A 84 -3.98 12.76 6.05
C ALA A 84 -4.10 12.89 7.58
N LEU A 85 -3.01 12.67 8.33
CA LEU A 85 -2.99 12.87 9.78
C LEU A 85 -3.01 14.36 10.15
N GLU A 86 -2.33 15.21 9.38
CA GLU A 86 -2.36 16.66 9.56
C GLU A 86 -3.74 17.25 9.26
N GLU A 87 -4.36 16.83 8.15
CA GLU A 87 -5.68 17.28 7.72
C GLU A 87 -6.83 16.54 8.40
N GLN A 88 -6.53 15.52 9.22
CA GLN A 88 -7.54 14.64 9.83
C GLN A 88 -8.48 14.01 8.77
N SER A 89 -7.91 13.66 7.61
CA SER A 89 -8.65 13.16 6.45
C SER A 89 -8.93 11.66 6.56
N LEU A 90 -10.15 11.32 7.00
CA LEU A 90 -10.62 9.94 7.06
C LEU A 90 -10.64 9.23 5.71
N SER A 91 -10.85 9.98 4.62
CA SER A 91 -10.88 9.43 3.26
C SER A 91 -9.49 9.00 2.81
N GLU A 92 -8.48 9.83 3.05
CA GLU A 92 -7.09 9.51 2.68
C GLU A 92 -6.53 8.37 3.56
N ILE A 93 -6.82 8.36 4.86
CA ILE A 93 -6.43 7.24 5.74
C ILE A 93 -7.03 5.92 5.25
N GLN A 94 -8.33 5.91 4.92
CA GLN A 94 -8.97 4.73 4.33
C GLN A 94 -8.32 4.36 2.98
N GLY A 95 -7.96 5.34 2.16
CA GLY A 95 -7.29 5.14 0.87
C GLY A 95 -5.91 4.49 1.01
N VAL A 96 -5.10 4.96 1.98
CA VAL A 96 -3.80 4.36 2.29
C VAL A 96 -3.97 2.94 2.85
N HIS A 97 -4.92 2.74 3.76
CA HIS A 97 -5.24 1.42 4.32
C HIS A 97 -5.65 0.41 3.24
N ALA A 98 -6.50 0.83 2.30
CA ALA A 98 -6.97 -0.03 1.21
C ALA A 98 -5.89 -0.32 0.14
N ALA A 99 -4.92 0.58 -0.02
CA ALA A 99 -3.84 0.42 -1.00
C ALA A 99 -2.74 -0.56 -0.55
N LEU A 100 -2.67 -0.86 0.75
CA LEU A 100 -1.60 -1.64 1.34
C LEU A 100 -2.11 -2.95 1.95
N SER A 101 -1.21 -3.93 2.09
CA SER A 101 -1.48 -5.06 2.98
C SER A 101 -1.47 -4.58 4.44
N ARG A 102 -2.03 -5.35 5.38
CA ARG A 102 -1.94 -5.03 6.82
C ARG A 102 -0.51 -4.76 7.28
N ASN A 103 0.44 -5.58 6.86
CA ASN A 103 1.85 -5.36 7.19
C ASN A 103 2.40 -4.07 6.54
N GLY A 104 2.05 -3.80 5.28
CA GLY A 104 2.44 -2.55 4.62
C GLY A 104 1.86 -1.32 5.32
N PHE A 105 0.60 -1.37 5.72
CA PHE A 105 -0.06 -0.31 6.48
C PHE A 105 0.63 -0.09 7.84
N HIS A 106 0.86 -1.16 8.60
CA HIS A 106 1.58 -1.10 9.87
C HIS A 106 2.96 -0.43 9.73
N GLN A 107 3.78 -0.87 8.76
CA GLN A 107 5.09 -0.25 8.52
C GLN A 107 4.99 1.23 8.14
N THR A 108 3.97 1.59 7.34
CA THR A 108 3.71 2.98 6.96
C THR A 108 3.33 3.82 8.17
N VAL A 109 2.50 3.29 9.07
CA VAL A 109 2.12 3.99 10.31
C VAL A 109 3.32 4.17 11.23
N LEU A 110 4.14 3.13 11.44
CA LEU A 110 5.37 3.25 12.25
C LEU A 110 6.32 4.32 11.69
N ALA A 111 6.51 4.35 10.37
CA ALA A 111 7.33 5.36 9.72
C ALA A 111 6.72 6.78 9.84
N ALA A 112 5.40 6.92 9.84
CA ALA A 112 4.73 8.20 10.09
C ALA A 112 4.93 8.67 11.53
N ILE A 113 4.80 7.76 12.50
CA ILE A 113 5.04 8.02 13.93
C ILE A 113 6.45 8.55 14.16
N GLN A 114 7.46 7.94 13.54
CA GLN A 114 8.85 8.38 13.63
C GLN A 114 9.12 9.77 13.02
N ARG A 115 8.26 10.24 12.11
CA ARG A 115 8.44 11.52 11.40
C ARG A 115 7.59 12.65 11.98
N LEU A 116 6.54 12.34 12.73
CA LEU A 116 5.67 13.34 13.34
C LEU A 116 6.33 13.93 14.60
N PRO A 117 6.32 15.27 14.76
CA PRO A 117 6.68 15.88 16.04
C PRO A 117 5.74 15.41 17.16
N ASP A 118 6.26 15.22 18.37
CA ASP A 118 5.50 14.72 19.54
C ASP A 118 4.15 15.41 19.74
N ALA A 119 4.09 16.73 19.61
CA ALA A 119 2.85 17.49 19.75
C ALA A 119 1.79 17.10 18.69
N ARG A 120 2.22 16.91 17.44
CA ARG A 120 1.33 16.46 16.36
C ARG A 120 0.95 15.00 16.49
N LEU A 121 1.88 14.15 16.94
CA LEU A 121 1.60 12.74 17.21
C LEU A 121 0.53 12.58 18.31
N ARG A 122 0.66 13.29 19.44
CA ARG A 122 -0.35 13.29 20.51
C ARG A 122 -1.69 13.84 20.04
N ALA A 123 -1.69 14.90 19.23
CA ALA A 123 -2.92 15.45 18.65
C ALA A 123 -3.61 14.43 17.71
N ALA A 124 -2.85 13.76 16.85
CA ALA A 124 -3.37 12.72 15.96
C ALA A 124 -3.92 11.51 16.74
N ALA A 125 -3.22 11.07 17.78
CA ALA A 125 -3.66 9.98 18.66
C ALA A 125 -4.97 10.35 19.38
N ALA A 126 -5.06 11.55 19.97
CA ALA A 126 -6.27 12.03 20.64
C ALA A 126 -7.46 12.15 19.68
N TRP A 127 -7.21 12.64 18.46
CA TRP A 127 -8.22 12.72 17.42
C TRP A 127 -8.72 11.34 16.97
N ALA A 128 -7.81 10.41 16.69
CA ALA A 128 -8.16 9.06 16.26
C ALA A 128 -8.96 8.31 17.33
N ASP A 129 -8.58 8.45 18.60
CA ASP A 129 -9.31 7.90 19.74
C ASP A 129 -10.72 8.50 19.88
N ALA A 130 -10.83 9.83 19.85
CA ALA A 130 -12.12 10.52 19.93
C ALA A 130 -13.05 10.08 18.79
N TRP A 131 -12.53 9.99 17.56
CA TRP A 131 -13.29 9.51 16.41
C TRP A 131 -13.73 8.06 16.57
N GLN A 132 -12.83 7.17 17.03
CA GLN A 132 -13.14 5.75 17.20
C GLN A 132 -14.22 5.55 18.27
N ARG A 133 -14.14 6.28 19.39
CA ARG A 133 -15.14 6.24 20.45
C ARG A 133 -16.50 6.73 19.95
N ASP A 134 -16.57 7.88 19.29
CA ASP A 134 -17.81 8.39 18.69
C ASP A 134 -18.41 7.40 17.69
N ALA A 135 -17.61 6.89 16.75
CA ALA A 135 -18.06 5.94 15.75
C ALA A 135 -18.60 4.65 16.39
N ARG A 136 -17.95 4.16 17.45
CA ARG A 136 -18.40 2.99 18.22
C ARG A 136 -19.73 3.27 18.93
N THR A 137 -19.83 4.37 19.69
CA THR A 137 -21.06 4.74 20.40
C THR A 137 -22.25 4.89 19.47
N ARG A 138 -22.09 5.54 18.31
CA ARG A 138 -23.18 5.63 17.32
C ARG A 138 -23.57 4.26 16.77
N ALA A 139 -22.59 3.37 16.53
CA ALA A 139 -22.83 2.03 16.01
C ALA A 139 -23.51 1.11 17.04
N GLU A 140 -23.19 1.27 18.31
CA GLU A 140 -23.89 0.61 19.42
C GLU A 140 -25.33 1.10 19.52
N ALA A 141 -25.55 2.43 19.51
CA ALA A 141 -26.89 3.03 19.56
C ALA A 141 -27.77 2.66 18.35
N ALA A 142 -27.17 2.44 17.18
CA ALA A 142 -27.88 2.02 15.97
C ALA A 142 -28.14 0.50 15.92
N SER A 143 -27.59 -0.28 16.85
CA SER A 143 -27.72 -1.73 16.81
C SER A 143 -29.00 -2.20 17.52
N PRO A 144 -29.80 -3.07 16.89
CA PRO A 144 -30.91 -3.73 17.56
C PRO A 144 -30.44 -4.89 18.47
N TYR A 145 -29.13 -5.22 18.47
CA TYR A 145 -28.55 -6.29 19.26
C TYR A 145 -27.48 -5.76 20.23
N PRO A 146 -27.48 -6.19 21.51
CA PRO A 146 -26.58 -5.65 22.53
C PRO A 146 -25.11 -6.01 22.33
N ASP A 147 -24.81 -7.03 21.52
CA ASP A 147 -23.47 -7.59 21.28
C ASP A 147 -22.93 -7.31 19.86
N ALA A 148 -23.65 -6.54 19.04
CA ALA A 148 -23.26 -6.24 17.67
C ALA A 148 -23.16 -4.73 17.43
N LEU A 149 -22.18 -4.30 16.63
CA LEU A 149 -22.10 -2.94 16.12
C LEU A 149 -22.85 -2.80 14.80
N ASN A 150 -23.76 -1.84 14.70
CA ASN A 150 -24.41 -1.49 13.44
C ASN A 150 -23.74 -0.27 12.79
N LEU A 151 -22.55 -0.48 12.23
CA LEU A 151 -21.77 0.58 11.57
C LEU A 151 -22.55 1.25 10.43
N ARG A 152 -23.27 0.46 9.61
CA ARG A 152 -24.09 0.99 8.52
C ARG A 152 -25.26 1.84 9.04
N GLY A 153 -25.95 1.37 10.08
CA GLY A 153 -27.02 2.13 10.73
C GLY A 153 -26.54 3.44 11.36
N ALA A 154 -25.29 3.50 11.78
CA ALA A 154 -24.65 4.71 12.30
C ALA A 154 -24.06 5.65 11.23
N GLY A 155 -24.21 5.32 9.94
CA GLY A 155 -23.57 6.10 8.86
C GLY A 155 -22.03 5.97 8.84
N VAL A 156 -21.48 4.95 9.48
CA VAL A 156 -20.04 4.69 9.53
C VAL A 156 -19.66 3.64 8.49
N SER A 157 -18.74 3.99 7.59
CA SER A 157 -18.15 3.03 6.65
C SER A 157 -17.37 1.95 7.41
N PRO A 158 -17.65 0.64 7.20
CA PRO A 158 -16.87 -0.43 7.81
C PRO A 158 -15.39 -0.39 7.45
N ALA A 159 -15.06 -0.03 6.22
CA ALA A 159 -13.67 0.13 5.78
C ALA A 159 -12.96 1.27 6.52
N ARG A 160 -13.66 2.40 6.72
CA ARG A 160 -13.12 3.53 7.50
C ARG A 160 -12.94 3.17 8.97
N PHE A 161 -13.92 2.47 9.55
CA PHE A 161 -13.83 2.02 10.94
C PHE A 161 -12.67 1.06 11.15
N ALA A 162 -12.44 0.13 10.23
CA ALA A 162 -11.29 -0.78 10.27
C ALA A 162 -9.96 -0.02 10.17
N ALA A 163 -9.83 0.87 9.18
CA ALA A 163 -8.62 1.67 8.98
C ALA A 163 -8.28 2.54 10.20
N MET A 164 -9.29 3.25 10.75
CA MET A 164 -9.11 4.09 11.93
C MET A 164 -8.87 3.28 13.21
N SER A 165 -9.46 2.10 13.34
CA SER A 165 -9.21 1.23 14.51
C SER A 165 -7.77 0.72 14.51
N GLU A 166 -7.28 0.27 13.36
CA GLU A 166 -5.90 -0.19 13.21
C GLU A 166 -4.91 0.97 13.40
N LEU A 167 -5.18 2.14 12.81
CA LEU A 167 -4.39 3.35 13.05
C LEU A 167 -4.36 3.76 14.53
N ASN A 168 -5.53 3.78 15.21
CA ASN A 168 -5.61 4.21 16.60
C ASN A 168 -4.77 3.31 17.51
N ILE A 169 -4.79 1.99 17.32
CA ILE A 169 -3.96 1.05 18.10
C ILE A 169 -2.50 1.49 18.09
N TYR A 170 -1.92 1.70 16.91
CA TYR A 170 -0.51 2.06 16.77
C TYR A 170 -0.21 3.48 17.30
N LEU A 171 -1.12 4.43 17.11
CA LEU A 171 -0.95 5.78 17.64
C LEU A 171 -0.99 5.80 19.17
N GLN A 172 -1.89 5.02 19.80
CA GLN A 172 -1.95 4.92 21.26
C GLN A 172 -0.69 4.25 21.83
N GLU A 173 -0.23 3.17 21.21
CA GLU A 173 1.02 2.50 21.61
C GLU A 173 2.23 3.44 21.57
N ALA A 174 2.25 4.41 20.66
CA ALA A 174 3.35 5.35 20.53
C ALA A 174 3.30 6.55 21.49
N VAL A 175 2.15 6.86 22.08
CA VAL A 175 2.00 8.02 23.00
C VAL A 175 1.79 7.64 24.47
N ALA A 176 1.62 6.34 24.75
CA ALA A 176 1.56 5.74 26.08
C ALA A 176 2.90 5.87 26.82
#